data_AF-A0A914D9X4-F1
#
_entry.id   AF-A0A914D9X4-F1
#
_cell.length_a   1.000
_cell.length_b   1.000
_cell.length_c   1.000
_cell.angle_alpha   90.00
_cell.angle_beta   90.00
_cell.angle_gamma   90.00
#
_symmetry.space_group_name_H-M   'P 1'
#
loop_
_entity.id
_entity.type
_entity.pdbx_description
1 polymer ?
#
loop_
_entity_poly.entity_id
_entity_poly.type
_entity_poly.pdbx_seq_one_letter_code
_entity_poly.pdbx_strand_id
1 'polypeptide(L)'
;HDTTLSSLFTTLGFKRSNYNEDGYPQYSSCATFELWVRDDNSSYIRVYYLPLTNTSDHLIEEVTPEITGCENGCTLDQFEQRSQTFKPNGDGNTAALCNTNLFNDTSSPTSPTKAVSSLSSNQLLISIGLLVYVFKNL
;
A
#
# COMPACT_ATOMS: atom_id res chain seq x y z
N HIS A 1 -9.17 -4.83 2.98
CA HIS A 1 -10.16 -4.56 1.91
C HIS A 1 -9.43 -4.44 0.59
N ASP A 2 -10.14 -4.57 -0.52
CA ASP A 2 -9.64 -4.26 -1.88
C ASP A 2 -8.93 -2.90 -1.94
N THR A 3 -9.55 -1.86 -1.39
CA THR A 3 -8.96 -0.51 -1.30
C THR A 3 -7.65 -0.47 -0.52
N THR A 4 -7.46 -1.35 0.46
CA THR A 4 -6.21 -1.47 1.23
C THR A 4 -5.08 -2.04 0.36
N LEU A 5 -5.38 -3.06 -0.44
CA LEU A 5 -4.41 -3.64 -1.36
C LEU A 5 -4.06 -2.66 -2.48
N SER A 6 -5.05 -1.97 -3.06
CA SER A 6 -4.82 -0.97 -4.09
C SER A 6 -4.00 0.23 -3.59
N SER A 7 -4.29 0.72 -2.38
CA SER A 7 -3.48 1.79 -1.79
C SER A 7 -2.06 1.32 -1.50
N LEU A 8 -1.90 0.13 -0.93
CA LEU A 8 -0.60 -0.48 -0.71
C LEU A 8 0.22 -0.58 -2.02
N PHE A 9 -0.35 -1.14 -3.09
CA PHE A 9 0.30 -1.26 -4.40
C PHE A 9 0.71 0.09 -4.99
N THR A 10 -0.11 1.12 -4.77
CA THR A 10 0.24 2.49 -5.13
C THR A 10 1.49 2.96 -4.37
N THR A 11 1.59 2.69 -3.06
CA THR A 11 2.79 3.01 -2.26
C THR A 11 4.03 2.15 -2.54
N LEU A 12 3.85 1.00 -3.21
CA LEU A 12 4.96 0.19 -3.74
C LEU A 12 5.44 0.71 -5.11
N GLY A 13 4.72 1.67 -5.70
CA GLY A 13 5.04 2.26 -7.00
C GLY A 13 4.54 1.46 -8.19
N PHE A 14 3.60 0.52 -7.99
CA PHE A 14 2.97 -0.19 -9.09
C PHE A 14 2.06 0.75 -9.89
N LYS A 15 2.03 0.55 -11.21
CA LYS A 15 1.31 1.44 -12.14
C LYS A 15 -0.19 1.20 -12.17
N ARG A 16 -0.64 0.04 -11.70
CA ARG A 16 -2.04 -0.38 -11.73
C ARG A 16 -2.56 -0.67 -10.32
N SER A 17 -3.87 -0.53 -10.13
CA SER A 17 -4.52 -0.66 -8.82
C SER A 17 -4.61 -2.09 -8.30
N ASN A 18 -4.39 -3.08 -9.17
CA ASN A 18 -4.32 -4.49 -8.84
C ASN A 18 -3.00 -5.11 -9.34
N TYR A 19 -1.87 -4.57 -8.85
CA TYR A 19 -0.51 -4.97 -9.23
C TYR A 19 -0.22 -4.83 -10.74
N ASN A 20 -0.53 -5.85 -11.52
CA ASN A 20 -0.35 -5.90 -12.97
C ASN A 20 -1.67 -5.79 -13.74
N GLU A 21 -2.79 -5.44 -13.10
CA GLU A 21 -4.10 -5.25 -13.74
C GLU A 21 -4.82 -4.00 -13.23
N ASP A 22 -5.67 -3.41 -14.07
CA ASP A 22 -6.57 -2.33 -13.66
C ASP A 22 -7.81 -2.89 -12.96
N GLY A 23 -8.33 -2.14 -11.99
CA GLY A 23 -9.52 -2.54 -11.22
C GLY A 23 -9.20 -2.96 -9.79
N TYR A 24 -10.17 -3.59 -9.14
CA TYR A 24 -10.07 -3.97 -7.74
C TYR A 24 -9.48 -5.38 -7.57
N PRO A 25 -8.63 -5.60 -6.56
CA PRO A 25 -8.21 -6.94 -6.16
C PRO A 25 -9.42 -7.85 -5.93
N GLN A 26 -9.34 -9.08 -6.44
CA GLN A 26 -10.40 -10.07 -6.27
C GLN A 26 -10.55 -10.45 -4.80
N TYR A 27 -11.73 -10.97 -4.43
CA TYR A 27 -11.98 -11.42 -3.07
C TYR A 27 -10.91 -12.42 -2.62
N SER A 28 -10.42 -12.25 -1.39
CA SER A 28 -9.34 -13.04 -0.81
C SER A 28 -7.97 -12.93 -1.49
N SER A 29 -7.76 -11.97 -2.41
CA SER A 29 -6.41 -11.62 -2.86
C SER A 29 -5.53 -11.24 -1.67
N CYS A 30 -4.25 -11.58 -1.74
CA CYS A 30 -3.32 -11.40 -0.61
C CYS A 30 -2.00 -10.78 -1.07
N ALA A 31 -1.46 -9.88 -0.27
CA ALA A 31 -0.06 -9.46 -0.37
C ALA A 31 0.65 -9.86 0.93
N THR A 32 1.76 -10.57 0.82
CA THR A 32 2.55 -11.04 1.97
C THR A 32 3.92 -10.40 1.94
N PHE A 33 4.37 -9.89 3.09
CA PHE A 33 5.69 -9.31 3.30
C PHE A 33 6.48 -10.22 4.21
N GLU A 34 7.65 -10.65 3.76
CA GLU A 34 8.54 -11.52 4.50
C GLU A 34 9.87 -10.81 4.72
N LEU A 35 10.35 -10.83 5.97
CA LEU A 35 11.69 -10.39 6.32
C LEU A 35 12.63 -11.60 6.25
N TRP A 36 13.56 -11.55 5.32
CA TRP A 36 14.58 -12.58 5.10
C TRP A 36 15.92 -12.12 5.66
N VAL A 37 16.64 -13.03 6.30
CA VAL A 37 18.00 -12.80 6.81
C VAL A 37 18.95 -13.77 6.10
N ARG A 38 20.05 -13.26 5.55
CA ARG A 38 21.11 -14.07 4.93
C ARG A 38 22.19 -14.45 5.95
N ASP A 39 23.07 -15.37 5.57
CA ASP A 39 24.18 -15.85 6.42
C ASP A 39 25.17 -14.74 6.83
N ASP A 40 25.25 -13.67 6.04
CA ASP A 40 26.04 -12.45 6.34
C ASP A 40 25.31 -11.47 7.27
N ASN A 41 24.18 -11.89 7.86
CA ASN A 41 23.31 -11.11 8.74
C ASN A 41 22.66 -9.89 8.07
N SER A 42 22.66 -9.83 6.74
CA SER A 42 21.93 -8.81 5.99
C SER A 42 20.45 -9.16 5.85
N SER A 43 19.59 -8.14 5.94
CA SER A 43 18.13 -8.27 5.95
C SER A 43 17.51 -7.76 4.66
N TYR A 44 16.53 -8.49 4.12
CA TYR A 44 15.83 -8.18 2.88
C TYR A 44 14.33 -8.37 3.01
N ILE A 45 13.56 -7.65 2.20
CA ILE A 45 12.12 -7.77 2.11
C ILE A 45 11.74 -8.52 0.84
N ARG A 46 10.99 -9.61 1.01
CA ARG A 46 10.27 -10.26 -0.08
C ARG A 46 8.79 -9.97 0.01
N VAL A 47 8.20 -9.61 -1.11
CA VAL A 47 6.78 -9.30 -1.24
C VAL A 47 6.21 -10.24 -2.27
N TYR A 48 5.16 -10.95 -1.87
CA TYR A 48 4.44 -11.88 -2.70
C TYR A 48 3.01 -11.40 -2.89
N TYR A 49 2.47 -11.56 -4.09
CA TYR A 49 1.09 -11.30 -4.42
C TYR A 49 0.39 -12.58 -4.87
N LEU A 50 -0.82 -12.80 -4.35
CA LEU A 50 -1.70 -13.88 -4.75
C LEU A 50 -2.97 -13.27 -5.34
N PRO A 51 -3.11 -13.21 -6.69
CA PRO A 51 -4.36 -12.92 -7.36
C PRO A 51 -5.22 -14.19 -7.30
N LEU A 52 -6.18 -14.26 -6.38
CA LEU A 52 -7.12 -15.37 -6.40
C LEU A 52 -8.06 -15.20 -7.59
N THR A 53 -7.71 -15.83 -8.72
CA THR A 53 -8.55 -15.95 -9.90
C THR A 53 -9.34 -17.26 -9.87
N ASN A 54 -10.46 -17.34 -10.59
CA ASN A 54 -11.25 -18.58 -10.72
C ASN A 54 -10.59 -19.66 -11.60
N THR A 55 -9.29 -19.52 -11.89
CA THR A 55 -8.51 -20.47 -12.68
C THR A 55 -7.63 -21.30 -11.76
N SER A 56 -7.48 -22.59 -12.06
CA SER A 56 -6.77 -23.60 -11.27
C SER A 56 -5.31 -23.27 -10.95
N ASP A 57 -4.72 -22.27 -11.62
CA ASP A 57 -3.34 -21.86 -11.49
C ASP A 57 -3.23 -20.65 -10.54
N HIS A 58 -3.39 -20.91 -9.24
CA HIS A 58 -3.09 -19.94 -8.18
C HIS A 58 -1.58 -19.77 -8.04
N LEU A 59 -0.95 -19.05 -8.96
CA LEU A 59 0.48 -18.76 -8.89
C LEU A 59 0.70 -17.59 -7.93
N ILE A 60 1.49 -17.83 -6.89
CA ILE A 60 2.03 -16.76 -6.04
C ILE A 60 3.15 -16.08 -6.82
N GLU A 61 3.04 -14.76 -6.99
CA GLU A 61 4.01 -13.96 -7.73
C GLU A 61 4.94 -13.22 -6.76
N GLU A 62 6.26 -13.32 -6.95
CA GLU A 62 7.21 -12.47 -6.24
C GLU A 62 7.27 -11.10 -6.90
N VAL A 63 6.72 -10.09 -6.22
CA VAL A 63 6.57 -8.73 -6.76
C VAL A 63 7.66 -7.76 -6.31
N THR A 64 8.57 -8.20 -5.43
CA THR A 64 9.71 -7.40 -4.94
C THR A 64 10.52 -6.72 -6.04
N PRO A 65 10.87 -7.39 -7.15
CA PRO A 65 11.70 -6.77 -8.20
C PRO A 65 11.06 -5.54 -8.85
N GLU A 66 9.75 -5.39 -8.76
CA GLU A 66 9.00 -4.30 -9.39
C GLU A 66 8.73 -3.13 -8.42
N ILE A 67 9.08 -3.29 -7.13
CA ILE A 67 8.88 -2.24 -6.13
C ILE A 67 9.85 -1.08 -6.42
N THR A 68 9.29 0.12 -6.58
CA THR A 68 10.08 1.32 -6.85
C THR A 68 11.03 1.62 -5.69
N GLY A 69 12.32 1.84 -5.98
CA GLY A 69 13.35 2.11 -4.96
C GLY A 69 13.99 0.85 -4.36
N CYS A 70 13.59 -0.34 -4.80
CA CYS A 70 14.29 -1.59 -4.51
C CYS A 70 15.23 -1.94 -5.68
N GLU A 71 16.49 -2.26 -5.39
CA GLU A 71 17.45 -2.79 -6.37
C GLU A 71 18.04 -4.10 -5.84
N ASN A 72 18.22 -5.11 -6.69
CA ASN A 72 18.91 -6.37 -6.37
C ASN A 72 18.46 -7.04 -5.05
N GLY A 73 17.15 -7.26 -4.88
CA GLY A 73 16.60 -8.06 -3.77
C GLY A 73 16.10 -7.27 -2.56
N CYS A 74 15.90 -5.96 -2.69
CA CYS A 74 15.33 -5.04 -1.69
C CYS A 74 15.80 -5.28 -0.24
N THR A 75 16.93 -4.68 0.12
CA THR A 75 17.37 -4.63 1.52
C THR A 75 16.32 -3.98 2.41
N LEU A 76 16.33 -4.30 3.70
CA LEU A 76 15.46 -3.65 4.69
C LEU A 76 15.64 -2.12 4.65
N ASP A 77 16.88 -1.64 4.59
CA ASP A 77 17.19 -0.21 4.55
C ASP A 77 16.60 0.47 3.30
N GLN A 78 16.70 -0.14 2.12
CA GLN A 78 16.06 0.36 0.90
C GLN A 78 14.54 0.43 1.06
N PHE A 79 13.95 -0.62 1.63
CA PHE A 79 12.50 -0.68 1.84
C PHE A 79 12.03 0.38 2.86
N GLU A 80 12.78 0.60 3.94
CA GLU A 80 12.48 1.64 4.92
C GLU A 80 12.63 3.04 4.31
N GLN A 81 13.70 3.26 3.56
CA GLN A 81 13.99 4.54 2.90
C GLN A 81 12.88 4.91 1.91
N ARG A 82 12.48 3.98 1.02
CA ARG A 82 11.37 4.25 0.07
C ARG A 82 10.03 4.45 0.75
N SER A 83 9.83 3.86 1.93
CA SER A 83 8.57 3.97 2.67
C SER A 83 8.41 5.32 3.36
N GLN A 84 9.49 6.06 3.62
CA GLN A 84 9.41 7.36 4.33
C GLN A 84 8.53 8.36 3.60
N THR A 85 8.50 8.36 2.25
CA THR A 85 7.68 9.27 1.45
C THR A 85 6.17 9.09 1.68
N PHE A 86 5.74 7.90 2.10
CA PHE A 86 4.32 7.57 2.30
C PHE A 86 3.91 7.57 3.77
N LYS A 87 4.87 7.74 4.68
CA LYS A 87 4.61 7.83 6.11
C LYS A 87 4.16 9.25 6.44
N PRO A 88 2.95 9.46 6.99
CA PRO A 88 2.60 10.74 7.58
C PRO A 88 3.66 11.08 8.62
N ASN A 89 4.27 12.26 8.52
CA ASN A 89 5.37 12.65 9.41
C ASN A 89 4.99 12.34 10.86
N GLY A 90 5.93 11.77 11.62
CA GLY A 90 5.71 11.30 13.00
C GLY A 90 5.36 12.40 14.00
N ASP A 91 5.15 13.64 13.56
CA ASP A 91 4.62 14.73 14.36
C ASP A 91 3.12 14.55 14.69
N GLY A 92 2.48 13.53 14.12
CA GLY A 92 1.07 13.21 14.38
C GLY A 92 0.10 14.19 13.76
N ASN A 93 0.57 15.12 12.92
CA ASN A 93 -0.28 16.13 12.32
C ASN A 93 -0.85 15.67 10.97
N THR A 94 -1.45 14.48 10.96
CA THR A 94 -2.24 13.97 9.83
C THR A 94 -3.31 14.98 9.41
N ALA A 95 -3.83 15.77 10.36
CA ALA A 95 -4.77 16.85 10.10
C ALA A 95 -4.19 17.92 9.16
N ALA A 96 -2.94 18.34 9.33
CA ALA A 96 -2.30 19.28 8.41
C ALA A 96 -2.14 18.69 7.00
N LEU A 97 -1.77 17.42 6.88
CA LEU A 97 -1.69 16.73 5.58
C LEU A 97 -3.07 16.69 4.89
N CYS A 98 -4.13 16.36 5.62
CA CYS A 98 -5.50 16.33 5.08
C CYS A 98 -6.03 17.72 4.70
N ASN A 99 -5.51 18.79 5.32
CA ASN A 99 -5.90 20.17 5.05
C ASN A 99 -4.96 20.87 4.04
N THR A 100 -3.97 20.15 3.50
CA THR A 100 -3.07 20.71 2.50
C THR A 100 -3.79 20.76 1.15
N ASN A 101 -3.85 21.93 0.53
CA ASN A 101 -4.32 22.05 -0.85
C ASN A 101 -3.33 21.32 -1.77
N LEU A 102 -3.71 20.12 -2.21
CA LEU A 102 -2.91 19.30 -3.13
C LEU A 102 -2.81 19.91 -4.53
N PHE A 103 -3.72 20.83 -4.86
CA PHE A 103 -3.76 21.56 -6.11
C PHE A 103 -3.67 23.04 -5.78
N ASN A 104 -2.54 23.68 -6.11
CA ASN A 104 -2.46 25.14 -6.04
C ASN A 104 -3.49 25.71 -7.02
N ASP A 105 -4.41 26.53 -6.54
CA ASP A 105 -5.41 27.24 -7.34
C ASP A 105 -4.74 28.15 -8.37
N THR A 106 -4.36 27.58 -9.51
CA THR A 106 -3.94 28.33 -10.70
C THR A 106 -5.01 28.18 -11.77
N SER A 107 -6.23 28.51 -11.41
CA SER A 107 -7.32 29.07 -12.23
C SER A 107 -8.64 28.76 -11.55
N SER A 108 -9.35 29.78 -11.06
CA SER A 108 -10.75 29.62 -10.68
C SER A 108 -11.59 29.29 -11.91
N PRO A 109 -12.32 28.16 -11.94
CA PRO A 109 -13.55 28.08 -12.71
C PRO A 109 -14.66 28.63 -11.81
N THR A 110 -15.45 29.55 -12.35
CA THR A 110 -16.62 30.16 -11.71
C THR A 110 -17.51 29.09 -11.06
N SER A 111 -17.84 29.29 -9.77
CA SER A 111 -18.63 28.34 -8.97
C SER A 111 -19.98 28.00 -9.60
N PRO A 112 -20.40 26.72 -9.53
CA PRO A 112 -21.81 26.38 -9.38
C PRO A 112 -22.13 26.07 -7.90
N THR A 113 -23.25 26.67 -7.51
CA THR A 113 -24.03 26.60 -6.27
C THR A 113 -23.89 25.34 -5.39
N LYS A 114 -23.79 25.61 -4.07
CA LYS A 114 -23.83 24.67 -2.94
C LYS A 114 -24.89 23.57 -3.06
N ALA A 115 -24.49 22.33 -2.84
CA ALA A 115 -25.36 21.29 -2.29
C ALA A 115 -24.77 20.83 -0.96
N VAL A 116 -25.47 21.14 0.14
CA VAL A 116 -25.16 20.64 1.47
C VAL A 116 -25.83 19.28 1.62
N SER A 117 -25.05 18.23 1.84
CA SER A 117 -25.56 16.96 2.36
C SER A 117 -24.77 16.58 3.60
N SER A 118 -25.44 16.64 4.75
CA SER A 118 -24.94 16.14 6.03
C SER A 118 -24.92 14.61 6.01
N LEU A 119 -23.74 14.00 6.21
CA LEU A 119 -23.64 12.61 6.60
C LEU A 119 -23.28 12.52 8.08
N SER A 120 -24.20 11.94 8.84
CA SER A 120 -24.11 11.70 10.28
C SER A 120 -23.02 10.68 10.60
N SER A 121 -22.17 11.03 11.56
CA SER A 121 -21.18 10.15 12.16
C SER A 121 -21.81 8.91 12.79
N ASN A 122 -21.52 7.74 12.21
CA ASN A 122 -21.51 6.49 12.97
C ASN A 122 -20.06 6.00 13.01
N GLN A 123 -19.42 6.21 14.15
CA GLN A 123 -18.12 5.61 14.44
C GLN A 123 -18.31 4.10 14.60
N LEU A 124 -17.73 3.33 13.68
CA LEU A 124 -17.45 1.92 13.91
C LEU A 124 -15.92 1.78 13.98
N LEU A 125 -15.41 1.59 15.19
CA LEU A 125 -14.00 1.28 15.43
C LEU A 125 -13.73 -0.12 14.87
N ILE A 126 -13.15 -0.19 13.66
CA ILE A 126 -12.56 -1.42 13.14
C ILE A 126 -11.08 -1.40 13.52
N SER A 127 -10.71 -2.18 14.54
CA SER A 127 -9.31 -2.48 14.79
C SER A 127 -8.79 -3.35 13.65
N ILE A 128 -7.97 -2.79 12.76
CA ILE A 128 -7.29 -3.56 11.71
C ILE A 128 -6.04 -4.17 12.34
N GLY A 129 -6.10 -5.47 12.66
CA GLY A 129 -4.92 -6.26 12.95
C GLY A 129 -4.16 -6.53 11.65
N LEU A 130 -2.98 -5.94 11.50
CA LEU A 130 -2.00 -6.36 10.49
C LEU A 130 -1.45 -7.71 10.96
N LEU A 131 -1.85 -8.80 10.31
CA LEU A 131 -1.35 -10.13 10.62
C LEU A 131 0.02 -10.30 9.94
N VAL A 132 1.08 -9.88 10.63
CA VAL A 132 2.47 -10.15 10.23
C VAL A 132 2.81 -11.56 10.66
N TYR A 133 2.81 -12.51 9.72
CA TYR A 133 3.36 -13.84 9.97
C TYR A 133 4.88 -13.78 9.80
N VAL A 134 5.60 -13.87 10.92
CA VAL A 134 7.05 -14.14 10.91
C VAL A 134 7.22 -15.65 10.94
N PHE A 135 7.52 -16.25 9.78
CA PHE A 135 7.99 -17.63 9.74
C PHE A 135 9.45 -17.67 10.21
N LYS A 136 9.66 -18.21 11.42
CA LYS A 136 10.98 -18.58 11.90
C LYS A 136 11.28 -19.97 11.35
N ASN A 137 12.01 -20.07 10.24
CA ASN A 137 12.48 -21.37 9.76
C ASN A 137 13.47 -21.93 10.79
N LEU A 138 13.16 -23.13 11.30
CA LEU A 138 14.03 -24.00 12.10
C LEU A 138 14.97 -24.78 11.19
#